data_AF-A0A5C6UL62-F1
#
_entry.id   AF-A0A5C6UL62-F1
#
_cell.length_a   1.000
_cell.length_b   1.000
_cell.length_c   1.000
_cell.angle_alpha   90.00
_cell.angle_beta   90.00
_cell.angle_gamma   90.00
#
_symmetry.space_group_name_H-M   'P 1'
#
loop_
_entity.id
_entity.type
_entity.pdbx_description
1 polymer ?
#
loop_
_entity_poly.entity_id
_entity_poly.type
_entity_poly.pdbx_seq_one_letter_code
_entity_poly.pdbx_strand_id
1 'polypeptide(L)' 'MRVRRRTVEHVFGTIKDWMGRSHLKTRTLKNVATELSLHVLAYNIKRVIALVGVPGLIAAIQA' A
#
# COMPACT_ATOMS: atom_id res chain seq x y z
N MET A 1 3.76 -19.02 9.67
CA MET A 1 3.25 -17.86 10.44
C MET A 1 4.32 -16.77 10.68
N ARG A 2 5.50 -17.08 11.25
CA ARG A 2 6.51 -16.09 11.68
C ARG A 2 7.06 -15.15 10.59
N VAL A 3 7.25 -15.65 9.36
CA VAL A 3 7.76 -14.86 8.22
C VAL A 3 6.71 -13.86 7.73
N ARG A 4 5.48 -14.31 7.43
CA ARG A 4 4.36 -13.42 7.02
C ARG A 4 4.14 -12.30 8.04
N ARG A 5 4.26 -12.63 9.33
CA ARG A 5 4.15 -11.67 10.42
C ARG A 5 5.14 -10.52 10.28
N ARG A 6 6.42 -10.86 10.09
CA ARG A 6 7.52 -9.89 9.96
C ARG A 6 7.44 -9.08 8.67
N THR A 7 7.00 -9.70 7.58
CA THR A 7 7.03 -9.05 6.25
C THR A 7 5.80 -8.19 5.99
N VAL A 8 4.63 -8.56 6.53
CA VAL A 8 3.35 -7.97 6.12
C VAL A 8 2.66 -7.20 7.26
N GLU A 9 2.77 -7.61 8.53
CA GLU A 9 2.08 -6.88 9.61
C GLU A 9 2.60 -5.46 9.78
N HIS A 10 3.91 -5.24 9.62
CA HIS A 10 4.49 -3.90 9.67
C HIS A 10 3.92 -2.99 8.57
N VAL A 11 3.80 -3.51 7.34
CA VAL A 11 3.21 -2.78 6.21
C VAL A 11 1.76 -2.40 6.50
N PHE A 12 0.97 -3.34 7.03
CA PHE A 12 -0.41 -3.04 7.43
C PHE A 12 -0.49 -2.00 8.54
N GLY A 13 0.44 -2.01 9.50
CA GLY A 13 0.54 -0.99 10.54
C GLY A 13 0.82 0.39 9.95
N THR A 14 1.80 0.51 9.06
CA THR A 14 2.15 1.76 8.38
C THR A 14 1.00 2.31 7.56
N ILE A 15 0.33 1.47 6.76
CA ILE A 15 -0.80 1.90 5.94
C ILE A 15 -1.93 2.44 6.83
N LYS A 16 -2.28 1.74 7.91
CA LYS A 16 -3.32 2.17 8.85
C LYS A 16 -2.97 3.47 9.55
N ASP A 17 -1.73 3.61 10.00
CA ASP A 17 -1.23 4.84 10.62
C ASP A 17 -1.38 6.05 9.68
N TRP A 18 -1.03 5.89 8.40
CA TRP A 18 -1.19 6.95 7.39
C TRP A 18 -2.64 7.27 7.05
N MET A 19 -3.55 6.29 7.18
CA MET A 19 -4.99 6.50 6.96
C MET A 19 -5.63 7.33 8.10
N GLY A 20 -4.96 7.45 9.25
CA GLY A 20 -5.40 8.30 10.36
C GLY A 20 -6.62 7.77 11.12
N ARG A 21 -7.33 8.68 11.81
CA ARG A 21 -8.41 8.33 12.76
C ARG A 21 -9.61 7.63 12.12
N SER A 22 -9.95 7.99 10.88
CA SER A 22 -11.02 7.39 10.09
C SER A 22 -10.43 6.70 8.87
N HIS A 23 -10.20 5.39 9.01
CA HIS A 23 -9.50 4.58 8.02
C HIS A 23 -10.22 4.54 6.68
N LEU A 24 -11.55 4.47 6.69
CA LEU A 24 -12.35 4.31 5.48
C LEU A 24 -13.42 5.40 5.42
N LYS A 25 -13.56 6.01 4.25
CA LYS A 25 -14.57 7.02 3.97
C LYS A 25 -15.78 6.43 3.23
N THR A 26 -15.58 5.30 2.56
CA THR A 26 -16.64 4.64 1.79
C THR A 26 -17.42 3.62 2.62
N ARG A 27 -18.62 3.28 2.14
CA ARG A 27 -19.49 2.24 2.72
C ARG A 27 -19.74 1.13 1.70
N THR A 28 -20.08 -0.06 2.19
CA THR A 28 -20.23 -1.33 1.45
C THR A 28 -18.92 -1.96 1.00
N LEU A 29 -18.88 -3.29 0.93
CA LEU A 29 -17.65 -4.05 0.67
C LEU A 29 -16.97 -3.68 -0.65
N LYS A 30 -17.75 -3.47 -1.72
CA LYS A 30 -17.20 -3.12 -3.05
C LYS A 30 -16.39 -1.81 -3.00
N ASN A 31 -16.96 -0.78 -2.39
CA ASN A 31 -16.31 0.53 -2.33
C ASN A 31 -15.12 0.52 -1.36
N VAL A 32 -15.28 -0.12 -0.20
CA VAL A 32 -14.21 -0.27 0.79
C VAL A 32 -13.02 -1.06 0.22
N ALA A 33 -13.28 -2.13 -0.53
CA ALA A 33 -12.23 -2.90 -1.19
C ALA A 33 -11.45 -2.04 -2.20
N THR A 34 -12.16 -1.17 -2.93
CA THR A 34 -11.55 -0.24 -3.88
C THR A 34 -10.67 0.80 -3.16
N GLU A 35 -11.19 1.41 -2.09
CA GLU A 35 -10.45 2.37 -1.26
C GLU A 35 -9.19 1.76 -0.65
N LEU A 36 -9.31 0.56 -0.06
CA LEU A 36 -8.17 -0.16 0.50
C LEU A 36 -7.13 -0.52 -0.58
N SER A 37 -7.58 -0.92 -1.77
CA SER A 37 -6.68 -1.24 -2.89
C SER A 37 -5.88 -0.03 -3.34
N LEU A 38 -6.49 1.16 -3.38
CA LEU A 38 -5.80 2.41 -3.69
C LEU A 38 -4.75 2.77 -2.64
N HIS A 39 -5.06 2.61 -1.34
CA HIS A 39 -4.08 2.83 -0.27
C HIS A 39 -2.88 1.88 -0.37
N VAL A 40 -3.13 0.60 -0.63
CA VAL A 40 -2.06 -0.40 -0.84
C VAL A 40 -1.23 -0.06 -2.07
N LEU A 41 -1.86 0.33 -3.18
CA LEU A 41 -1.16 0.74 -4.40
C LEU A 41 -0.26 1.95 -4.15
N ALA A 42 -0.76 2.98 -3.47
CA ALA A 42 0.01 4.17 -3.14
C ALA A 42 1.23 3.83 -2.25
N TYR A 43 1.05 2.97 -1.25
CA TYR A 43 2.15 2.48 -0.42
C TYR A 43 3.19 1.71 -1.27
N ASN A 44 2.74 0.82 -2.15
CA ASN A 44 3.63 0.04 -3.00
C ASN A 44 4.45 0.93 -3.94
N ILE A 45 3.84 1.93 -4.58
CA ILE A 45 4.55 2.89 -5.43
C ILE A 45 5.63 3.60 -4.61
N LYS A 46 5.29 4.12 -3.43
CA LYS A 46 6.25 4.79 -2.55
C LYS A 46 7.39 3.87 -2.12
N ARG A 47 7.09 2.60 -1.81
CA ARG A 47 8.09 1.60 -1.45
C ARG A 47 9.01 1.25 -2.61
N VAL A 48 8.47 1.10 -3.83
CA VAL A 48 9.29 0.80 -5.02
C VAL A 48 10.17 1.99 -5.36
N ILE A 49 9.66 3.21 -5.30
CA ILE A 49 10.49 4.43 -5.47
C ILE A 49 11.64 4.45 -4.47
N ALA A 50 11.40 4.09 -3.20
CA ALA A 50 12.45 4.03 -2.20
C ALA A 50 13.51 2.94 -2.47
N LEU A 51 13.15 1.86 -3.20
CA LEU A 51 14.05 0.74 -3.51
C LEU A 51 14.85 0.95 -4.80
N VAL A 52 14.20 1.44 -5.86
CA VAL A 52 14.79 1.51 -7.23
C VAL A 52 14.79 2.91 -7.83
N GLY A 53 14.26 3.91 -7.12
CA GLY A 53 14.10 5.27 -7.61
C GLY A 53 12.96 5.42 -8.62
N VAL A 54 12.61 6.69 -8.92
CA VAL A 54 11.57 7.02 -9.92
C VAL A 54 11.93 6.51 -11.33
N PRO A 55 13.18 6.67 -11.83
CA PRO A 55 13.53 6.19 -13.16
C PRO A 55 13.39 4.67 -13.30
N GLY A 56 13.81 3.91 -12.28
CA GLY A 56 13.69 2.45 -12.26
C GLY A 56 12.24 1.98 -12.25
N LEU A 57 11.37 2.68 -11.52
CA LEU A 57 9.93 2.40 -11.56
C LEU A 57 9.33 2.64 -12.95
N ILE A 58 9.63 3.77 -13.60
CA ILE A 58 9.11 4.09 -14.93
C ILE A 58 9.54 3.04 -15.96
N ALA A 59 10.83 2.67 -15.95
CA ALA A 59 11.36 1.64 -16.84
C ALA A 59 10.66 0.29 -16.63
N ALA A 60 10.39 -0.10 -15.38
CA ALA A 60 9.71 -1.36 -15.06
C ALA A 60 8.23 -1.37 -15.48
N ILE A 61 7.56 -0.22 -15.55
CA ILE A 61 6.16 -0.11 -16.01
C ILE A 61 6.06 -0.17 -17.54
N GLN A 62 7.10 0.31 -18.24
CA GLN A 62 7.13 0.38 -19.71
C GLN A 62 7.61 -0.92 -20.38
N ALA A 63 8.18 -1.85 -19.62
CA ALA A 63 8.64 -3.15 -20.09
C ALA A 63 7.48 -4.17 -20.18
#